data_AF-A0A923UG33-F1
#
_entry.id   AF-A0A923UG33-F1
#
_cell.length_a   1.000
_cell.length_b   1.000
_cell.length_c   1.000
_cell.angle_alpha   90.00
_cell.angle_beta   90.00
_cell.angle_gamma   90.00
#
_symmetry.space_group_name_H-M   'P 1'
#
loop_
_entity.id
_entity.type
_entity.pdbx_description
1 polymer ?
#
loop_
_entity_poly.entity_id
_entity_poly.type
_entity_poly.pdbx_seq_one_letter_code
_entity_poly.pdbx_strand_id
1 'polypeptide(L)'
;MIDFSNISLGYIATLITGGIALLLLIVIFIRPGLFISRIFFAIFRKSPVFVLMLFGVTISLVTYSFLNPWYIPLTAILIFIGGVKVYEWVDNSFLNDKIGNWFSEQKSIYIKIIPSESSNVTVESMEKFFLIMSGIHGARSEKAQRTAGTYFEQYSIELISDGGKVNMYFKVWKQSLGTLTSGLKLYFPLVQFQEVEDPTGQMPKTLVDLKNEYKHTDFGEFAGFGADIYATKYYNELTSLKADYKQTPIKQLIECLEAVDDGDMAIIQFNFRPQDTAKTGVKKKWEKELAKVRKELATNASVSLGANGVVNQFTPTELQTIERIERKIPAFCYETKIRFGLFGKKITGKRYLGTTMAYWKNYATANQGLIPMPKSWDESPSATYGQFWDKLYWEPEVFKRQTQMYSALLCRSLGMGGKIRYFDIEALSSLIQIPNTYLDRKIIQNQQIVILAQPNFQLESKPHSPANLSTVEESMPMEIKLPSVPKVSEPDIQIQNAIPLARPMSTSSVNSINSNKQKPQLSPEHQNYSQAINQSNQEVKKPFIDSQKAIPMPQRLEGESDELFTSVGE
;
A
#
# COMPACT_ATOMS: atom_id res chain seq x y z
N MET A 1 56.92 -57.15 7.86
CA MET A 1 56.74 -56.48 9.17
C MET A 1 57.16 -55.03 9.00
N ILE A 2 56.26 -54.07 9.18
CA ILE A 2 56.63 -52.65 9.24
C ILE A 2 57.12 -52.42 10.68
N ASP A 3 58.34 -51.90 10.84
CA ASP A 3 58.94 -51.63 12.14
C ASP A 3 58.37 -50.33 12.73
N PHE A 4 57.54 -50.46 13.76
CA PHE A 4 56.81 -49.36 14.40
C PHE A 4 57.63 -48.67 15.51
N SER A 5 58.87 -49.10 15.77
CA SER A 5 59.69 -48.63 16.89
C SER A 5 60.10 -47.14 16.81
N ASN A 6 59.97 -46.50 15.65
CA ASN A 6 60.37 -45.10 15.43
C ASN A 6 59.21 -44.12 15.18
N ILE A 7 57.95 -44.52 15.39
CA ILE A 7 56.84 -43.57 15.28
C ILE A 7 56.75 -42.77 16.58
N SER A 8 57.13 -41.48 16.52
CA SER A 8 57.04 -40.60 17.69
C SER A 8 55.59 -40.50 18.16
N LEU A 9 55.39 -40.48 19.48
CA LEU A 9 54.06 -40.33 20.10
C LEU A 9 53.32 -39.08 19.57
N GLY A 10 54.05 -38.04 19.19
CA GLY A 10 53.50 -36.82 18.59
C GLY A 10 52.85 -37.04 17.22
N TYR A 11 53.41 -37.93 16.40
CA TYR A 11 52.82 -38.27 15.10
C TYR A 11 51.51 -39.05 15.24
N ILE A 12 51.46 -39.97 16.20
CA ILE A 12 50.24 -40.72 16.54
C ILE A 12 49.17 -39.76 17.10
N ALA A 13 49.55 -38.86 18.01
CA ALA A 13 48.63 -37.86 18.56
C ALA A 13 48.05 -36.94 17.47
N THR A 14 48.86 -36.52 16.50
CA THR A 14 48.43 -35.67 15.37
C THR A 14 47.51 -36.42 14.42
N LEU A 15 47.78 -37.70 14.13
CA LEU A 15 46.88 -38.55 13.34
C LEU A 15 45.55 -38.80 14.04
N ILE A 16 45.55 -39.00 15.36
CA ILE A 16 44.34 -39.19 16.14
C ILE A 16 43.53 -37.89 16.22
N THR A 17 44.16 -36.74 16.50
CA THR A 17 43.45 -35.45 16.53
C THR A 17 42.95 -35.05 15.14
N GLY A 18 43.75 -35.25 14.08
CA GLY A 18 43.31 -35.04 12.71
C GLY A 18 42.18 -35.97 12.30
N GLY A 19 42.24 -37.24 12.70
CA GLY A 19 41.19 -38.24 12.49
C GLY A 19 39.90 -37.88 13.22
N ILE A 20 39.98 -37.49 14.49
CA ILE A 20 38.82 -37.05 15.29
C ILE A 20 38.24 -35.73 14.74
N ALA A 21 39.08 -34.77 14.35
CA ALA A 21 38.61 -33.53 13.73
C ALA A 21 37.90 -33.80 12.40
N LEU A 22 38.43 -34.71 11.57
CA LEU A 22 37.81 -35.15 10.33
C LEU A 22 36.49 -35.90 10.59
N LEU A 23 36.45 -36.77 11.60
CA LEU A 23 35.26 -37.54 11.95
C LEU A 23 34.18 -36.65 12.58
N LEU A 24 34.56 -35.64 13.36
CA LEU A 24 33.68 -34.58 13.85
C LEU A 24 33.17 -33.71 12.70
N LEU A 25 34.02 -33.33 11.74
CA LEU A 25 33.59 -32.68 10.50
C LEU A 25 32.57 -33.55 9.79
N ILE A 26 32.89 -34.83 9.55
CA ILE A 26 32.00 -35.77 8.88
C ILE A 26 30.67 -35.93 9.64
N VAL A 27 30.65 -36.05 10.96
CA VAL A 27 29.41 -36.17 11.75
C VAL A 27 28.61 -34.87 11.77
N ILE A 28 29.30 -33.72 11.87
CA ILE A 28 28.72 -32.37 11.76
C ILE A 28 28.15 -32.14 10.35
N PHE A 29 28.71 -32.74 9.30
CA PHE A 29 28.25 -32.56 7.92
C PHE A 29 27.31 -33.66 7.41
N ILE A 30 27.31 -34.89 7.96
CA ILE A 30 26.46 -36.01 7.49
C ILE A 30 25.03 -35.89 7.98
N ARG A 31 24.79 -35.54 9.26
CA ARG A 31 23.42 -35.41 9.78
C ARG A 31 22.68 -34.22 9.15
N PRO A 32 23.33 -33.06 8.97
CA PRO A 32 22.83 -32.01 8.09
C PRO A 32 22.89 -32.41 6.63
N GLY A 33 23.74 -33.35 6.21
CA GLY A 33 23.98 -33.73 4.82
C GLY A 33 22.73 -34.18 4.06
N LEU A 34 21.76 -34.84 4.71
CA LEU A 34 20.46 -35.16 4.09
C LEU A 34 19.54 -33.95 3.93
N PHE A 35 19.65 -32.97 4.82
CA PHE A 35 18.91 -31.72 4.75
C PHE A 35 19.57 -30.74 3.77
N ILE A 36 20.90 -30.62 3.83
CA ILE A 36 21.75 -29.86 2.91
C ILE A 36 21.65 -30.46 1.51
N SER A 37 21.61 -31.78 1.32
CA SER A 37 21.43 -32.36 -0.02
C SER A 37 20.04 -32.08 -0.59
N ARG A 38 18.98 -32.14 0.23
CA ARG A 38 17.62 -31.77 -0.20
C ARG A 38 17.53 -30.28 -0.56
N ILE A 39 18.11 -29.42 0.27
CA ILE A 39 18.23 -27.98 -0.01
C ILE A 39 19.04 -27.76 -1.28
N PHE A 40 20.22 -28.37 -1.38
CA PHE A 40 21.11 -28.27 -2.54
C PHE A 40 20.41 -28.72 -3.82
N PHE A 41 19.68 -29.83 -3.81
CA PHE A 41 18.90 -30.28 -4.97
C PHE A 41 17.75 -29.33 -5.30
N ALA A 42 17.06 -28.78 -4.30
CA ALA A 42 15.99 -27.80 -4.54
C ALA A 42 16.54 -26.50 -5.17
N ILE A 43 17.70 -26.02 -4.69
CA ILE A 43 18.42 -24.87 -5.23
C ILE A 43 18.92 -25.16 -6.64
N PHE A 44 19.60 -26.28 -6.84
CA PHE A 44 20.18 -26.69 -8.10
C PHE A 44 19.11 -26.83 -9.19
N ARG A 45 17.92 -27.34 -8.83
CA ARG A 45 16.78 -27.42 -9.76
C ARG A 45 16.29 -26.04 -10.22
N LYS A 46 16.40 -25.01 -9.37
CA LYS A 46 15.93 -23.65 -9.68
C LYS A 46 16.96 -22.81 -10.42
N SER A 47 18.23 -22.91 -10.04
CA SER A 47 19.31 -22.14 -10.67
C SER A 47 20.62 -22.93 -10.66
N PRO A 48 20.76 -23.92 -11.56
CA PRO A 48 21.94 -24.78 -11.60
C PRO A 48 23.22 -23.97 -11.87
N VAL A 49 23.13 -22.93 -12.70
CA VAL A 49 24.25 -22.03 -13.02
C VAL A 49 24.75 -21.29 -11.78
N PHE A 50 23.84 -20.78 -10.94
CA PHE A 50 24.23 -20.07 -9.72
C PHE A 50 24.94 -21.01 -8.73
N VAL A 51 24.42 -22.23 -8.56
CA VAL A 51 25.06 -23.23 -7.67
C VAL A 51 26.44 -23.61 -8.15
N LEU A 52 26.60 -23.86 -9.46
CA LEU A 52 27.90 -24.19 -10.05
C LEU A 52 28.89 -23.03 -9.91
N MET A 53 28.44 -21.79 -10.11
CA MET A 53 29.28 -20.59 -9.89
C MET A 53 29.72 -20.50 -8.43
N LEU A 54 28.80 -20.69 -7.47
CA LEU A 54 29.12 -20.59 -6.04
C LEU A 54 30.07 -21.70 -5.58
N PHE A 55 29.88 -22.91 -6.11
CA PHE A 55 30.78 -24.04 -5.87
C PHE A 55 32.18 -23.79 -6.46
N GLY A 56 32.25 -23.27 -7.69
CA GLY A 56 33.51 -22.88 -8.33
C GLY A 56 34.26 -21.82 -7.52
N VAL A 57 33.59 -20.75 -7.11
CA VAL A 57 34.18 -19.68 -6.27
C VAL A 57 34.67 -20.23 -4.93
N THR A 58 33.90 -21.11 -4.29
CA THR A 58 34.27 -21.70 -3.00
C THR A 58 35.50 -22.59 -3.15
N ILE A 59 35.56 -23.44 -4.18
CA ILE A 59 36.74 -24.27 -4.47
C ILE A 59 37.96 -23.38 -4.70
N SER A 60 37.85 -22.36 -5.55
CA SER A 60 38.96 -21.45 -5.84
C SER A 60 39.49 -20.75 -4.58
N LEU A 61 38.60 -20.28 -3.71
CA LEU A 61 38.98 -19.65 -2.44
C LEU A 61 39.68 -20.62 -1.48
N VAL A 62 39.18 -21.86 -1.39
CA VAL A 62 39.77 -22.91 -0.55
C VAL A 62 41.16 -23.28 -1.09
N THR A 63 41.29 -23.53 -2.39
CA THR A 63 42.58 -23.82 -3.03
C THR A 63 43.58 -22.68 -2.83
N TYR A 64 43.14 -21.42 -2.99
CA TYR A 64 44.00 -20.26 -2.76
C TYR A 64 44.47 -20.16 -1.29
N SER A 65 43.60 -20.53 -0.35
CA SER A 65 43.94 -20.53 1.10
C SER A 65 44.91 -21.64 1.48
N PHE A 66 44.87 -22.79 0.79
CA PHE A 66 45.87 -23.84 0.94
C PHE A 66 47.25 -23.42 0.42
N LEU A 67 47.28 -22.66 -0.69
CA LEU A 67 48.53 -22.14 -1.25
C LEU A 67 49.09 -20.97 -0.43
N ASN A 68 48.23 -20.20 0.25
CA ASN A 68 48.61 -19.03 1.02
C ASN A 68 47.84 -18.97 2.36
N PRO A 69 48.42 -19.53 3.45
CA PRO A 69 47.73 -19.68 4.74
C PRO A 69 47.23 -18.36 5.37
N TRP A 70 47.86 -17.22 5.03
CA TRP A 70 47.44 -15.89 5.49
C TRP A 70 46.01 -15.50 5.06
N TYR A 71 45.46 -16.13 4.02
CA TYR A 71 44.10 -15.86 3.53
C TYR A 71 43.03 -16.73 4.18
N ILE A 72 43.40 -17.71 5.02
CA ILE A 72 42.43 -18.59 5.70
C ILE A 72 41.34 -17.77 6.45
N PRO A 73 41.68 -16.73 7.24
CA PRO A 73 40.66 -15.94 7.94
C PRO A 73 39.72 -15.19 6.98
N LEU A 74 40.27 -14.62 5.90
CA LEU A 74 39.48 -13.89 4.89
C LEU A 74 38.51 -14.83 4.17
N THR A 75 38.99 -16.01 3.75
CA THR A 75 38.17 -17.04 3.10
C THR A 75 37.06 -17.52 4.04
N ALA A 76 37.35 -17.73 5.32
CA ALA A 76 36.32 -18.10 6.30
C ALA A 76 35.24 -17.02 6.44
N ILE A 77 35.62 -15.73 6.48
CA ILE A 77 34.66 -14.61 6.53
C ILE A 77 33.81 -14.55 5.25
N LEU A 78 34.41 -14.71 4.06
CA LEU A 78 33.69 -14.68 2.79
C LEU A 78 32.73 -15.87 2.65
N ILE A 79 33.14 -17.06 3.06
CA ILE A 79 32.26 -18.24 3.09
C ILE A 79 31.12 -18.02 4.08
N PHE A 80 31.37 -17.41 5.23
CA PHE A 80 30.32 -17.11 6.22
C PHE A 80 29.32 -16.09 5.67
N ILE A 81 29.77 -14.95 5.14
CA ILE A 81 28.90 -13.91 4.56
C ILE A 81 28.13 -14.47 3.36
N GLY A 82 28.82 -15.17 2.45
CA GLY A 82 28.22 -15.83 1.29
C GLY A 82 27.20 -16.89 1.69
N GLY A 83 27.53 -17.72 2.68
CA GLY A 83 26.65 -18.74 3.23
C GLY A 83 25.38 -18.16 3.85
N VAL A 84 25.49 -17.07 4.62
CA VAL A 84 24.33 -16.34 5.17
C VAL A 84 23.46 -15.77 4.03
N LYS A 85 24.06 -15.15 3.02
CA LYS A 85 23.32 -14.59 1.87
C LYS A 85 22.64 -15.66 1.02
N VAL A 86 23.30 -16.79 0.81
CA VAL A 86 22.70 -17.95 0.15
C VAL A 86 21.56 -18.49 0.99
N TYR A 87 21.75 -18.68 2.29
CA TYR A 87 20.68 -19.15 3.18
C TYR A 87 19.46 -18.21 3.14
N GLU A 88 19.67 -16.89 3.23
CA GLU A 88 18.59 -15.89 3.07
C GLU A 88 17.89 -16.03 1.70
N TRP A 89 18.64 -16.20 0.62
CA TRP A 89 18.05 -16.39 -0.71
C TRP A 89 17.24 -17.68 -0.82
N VAL A 90 17.71 -18.78 -0.23
CA VAL A 90 17.03 -20.08 -0.21
C VAL A 90 15.75 -19.99 0.60
N ASP A 91 15.83 -19.45 1.82
CA ASP A 91 14.69 -19.30 2.72
C ASP A 91 13.62 -18.40 2.08
N ASN A 92 14.03 -17.27 1.50
CA ASN A 92 13.13 -16.39 0.75
C ASN A 92 12.53 -17.08 -0.48
N SER A 93 13.31 -17.87 -1.23
CA SER A 93 12.82 -18.58 -2.41
C SER A 93 11.82 -19.68 -2.04
N PHE A 94 12.06 -20.40 -0.95
CA PHE A 94 11.15 -21.40 -0.41
C PHE A 94 9.86 -20.74 0.10
N LEU A 95 9.99 -19.64 0.84
CA LEU A 95 8.86 -18.87 1.32
C LEU A 95 8.03 -18.32 0.16
N ASN A 96 8.66 -17.79 -0.88
CA ASN A 96 7.99 -17.30 -2.09
C ASN A 96 7.23 -18.41 -2.82
N ASP A 97 7.77 -19.62 -2.92
CA ASP A 97 7.05 -20.75 -3.50
C ASP A 97 5.83 -21.13 -2.67
N LYS A 98 6.01 -21.20 -1.34
CA LYS A 98 4.91 -21.52 -0.42
C LYS A 98 3.80 -20.48 -0.49
N ILE A 99 4.17 -19.19 -0.53
CA ILE A 99 3.24 -18.08 -0.71
C ILE A 99 2.57 -18.16 -2.10
N GLY A 100 3.33 -18.45 -3.15
CA GLY A 100 2.80 -18.59 -4.51
C GLY A 100 1.79 -19.73 -4.65
N ASN A 101 2.09 -20.89 -4.08
CA ASN A 101 1.16 -22.02 -4.01
C ASN A 101 -0.08 -21.68 -3.19
N TRP A 102 0.09 -21.00 -2.05
CA TRP A 102 -1.04 -20.56 -1.26
C TRP A 102 -1.95 -19.62 -2.07
N PHE A 103 -1.38 -18.65 -2.78
CA PHE A 103 -2.13 -17.73 -3.64
C PHE A 103 -2.83 -18.40 -4.82
N SER A 104 -2.22 -19.42 -5.45
CA SER A 104 -2.86 -20.14 -6.56
C SER A 104 -4.06 -20.97 -6.12
N GLU A 105 -4.10 -21.40 -4.86
CA GLU A 105 -5.25 -22.08 -4.25
C GLU A 105 -6.38 -21.11 -3.87
N GLN A 106 -6.07 -19.83 -3.67
CA GLN A 106 -7.08 -18.87 -3.25
C GLN A 106 -7.98 -18.45 -4.43
N LYS A 107 -9.30 -18.54 -4.24
CA LYS A 107 -10.29 -18.00 -5.18
C LYS A 107 -10.66 -16.56 -4.80
N SER A 108 -10.43 -15.60 -5.70
CA SER A 108 -10.94 -14.24 -5.55
C SER A 108 -12.38 -14.14 -6.05
N ILE A 109 -13.18 -13.31 -5.39
CA ILE A 109 -14.56 -12.97 -5.73
C ILE A 109 -14.65 -11.45 -5.90
N TYR A 110 -15.42 -11.01 -6.90
CA TYR A 110 -15.74 -9.60 -7.09
C TYR A 110 -17.17 -9.33 -6.69
N ILE A 111 -17.34 -8.23 -5.96
CA ILE A 111 -18.64 -7.75 -5.53
C ILE A 111 -18.86 -6.38 -6.14
N LYS A 112 -19.88 -6.25 -6.98
CA LYS A 112 -20.36 -4.97 -7.45
C LYS A 112 -21.15 -4.29 -6.34
N ILE A 113 -20.76 -3.07 -5.98
CA ILE A 113 -21.43 -2.24 -4.98
C ILE A 113 -22.45 -1.36 -5.69
N ILE A 114 -23.71 -1.47 -5.28
CA ILE A 114 -24.83 -0.68 -5.79
C ILE A 114 -25.29 0.24 -4.65
N PRO A 115 -24.89 1.53 -4.68
CA PRO A 115 -25.29 2.50 -3.66
C PRO A 115 -26.81 2.76 -3.71
N SER A 116 -27.38 3.18 -2.57
CA SER A 116 -28.80 3.49 -2.45
C SER A 116 -29.01 5.00 -2.32
N GLU A 117 -30.13 5.52 -2.83
CA GLU A 117 -30.47 6.96 -2.82
C GLU A 117 -30.49 7.60 -1.42
N SER A 118 -30.66 6.79 -0.38
CA SER A 118 -30.83 7.26 1.01
C SER A 118 -29.68 6.86 1.94
N SER A 119 -28.59 6.30 1.41
CA SER A 119 -27.47 5.91 2.27
C SER A 119 -26.71 7.16 2.74
N ASN A 120 -26.95 7.59 3.99
CA ASN A 120 -26.08 8.54 4.67
C ASN A 120 -24.73 7.88 5.00
N VAL A 121 -23.90 7.72 3.96
CA VAL A 121 -22.53 7.22 4.10
C VAL A 121 -21.70 8.33 4.73
N THR A 122 -21.19 8.08 5.94
CA THR A 122 -20.25 8.95 6.63
C THR A 122 -18.85 8.36 6.56
N VAL A 123 -17.83 9.22 6.72
CA VAL A 123 -16.43 8.76 6.84
C VAL A 123 -16.26 7.86 8.06
N GLU A 124 -16.94 8.17 9.17
CA GLU A 124 -16.95 7.32 10.36
C GLU A 124 -17.46 5.89 10.07
N SER A 125 -18.48 5.73 9.23
CA SER A 125 -18.94 4.39 8.81
C SER A 125 -17.87 3.66 8.00
N MET A 126 -17.14 4.37 7.13
CA MET A 126 -16.00 3.79 6.39
C MET A 126 -14.82 3.43 7.31
N GLU A 127 -14.52 4.24 8.32
CA GLU A 127 -13.49 3.94 9.32
C GLU A 127 -13.81 2.65 10.08
N LYS A 128 -15.05 2.54 10.58
CA LYS A 128 -15.53 1.36 11.29
C LYS A 128 -15.57 0.12 10.39
N PHE A 129 -15.92 0.30 9.11
CA PHE A 129 -15.83 -0.77 8.11
C PHE A 129 -14.39 -1.26 7.93
N PHE A 130 -13.43 -0.35 7.71
CA PHE A 130 -12.02 -0.74 7.61
C PHE A 130 -11.51 -1.37 8.92
N LEU A 131 -11.94 -0.88 10.08
CA LEU A 131 -11.59 -1.52 11.36
C LEU A 131 -12.04 -3.00 11.39
N ILE A 132 -13.24 -3.35 10.92
CA ILE A 132 -13.66 -4.75 10.79
C ILE A 132 -12.77 -5.51 9.81
N MET A 133 -12.49 -4.94 8.64
CA MET A 133 -11.63 -5.57 7.62
C MET A 133 -10.19 -5.79 8.11
N SER A 134 -9.73 -4.98 9.08
CA SER A 134 -8.42 -5.13 9.69
C SER A 134 -8.29 -6.38 10.57
N GLY A 135 -9.42 -6.88 11.10
CA GLY A 135 -9.45 -8.03 12.02
C GLY A 135 -8.83 -9.30 11.43
N ILE A 136 -8.82 -9.44 10.10
CA ILE A 136 -8.22 -10.57 9.39
C ILE A 136 -6.70 -10.65 9.61
N HIS A 137 -6.03 -9.53 9.90
CA HIS A 137 -4.61 -9.52 10.24
C HIS A 137 -4.31 -10.29 11.54
N GLY A 138 -5.24 -10.30 12.50
CA GLY A 138 -5.06 -10.99 13.78
C GLY A 138 -4.98 -12.52 13.68
N ALA A 139 -5.58 -13.11 12.64
CA ALA A 139 -5.69 -14.56 12.49
C ALA A 139 -4.40 -15.26 12.02
N ARG A 140 -3.40 -14.52 11.49
CA ARG A 140 -2.21 -15.10 10.86
C ARG A 140 -0.96 -14.84 11.74
N SER A 141 -0.29 -15.91 12.16
CA SER A 141 1.00 -15.83 12.87
C SER A 141 2.17 -15.95 11.91
N GLU A 142 3.32 -15.34 12.21
CA GLU A 142 4.56 -15.48 11.40
C GLU A 142 4.96 -16.95 11.21
N LYS A 143 4.71 -17.79 12.22
CA LYS A 143 4.91 -19.23 12.14
C LYS A 143 4.04 -19.84 11.03
N ALA A 144 2.75 -19.51 10.99
CA ALA A 144 1.84 -19.99 9.94
C ALA A 144 2.27 -19.51 8.54
N GLN A 145 2.84 -18.30 8.44
CA GLN A 145 3.39 -17.81 7.16
C GLN A 145 4.57 -18.68 6.70
N ARG A 146 5.53 -18.95 7.60
CA ARG A 146 6.71 -19.75 7.27
C ARG A 146 6.40 -21.23 7.02
N THR A 147 5.47 -21.82 7.77
CA THR A 147 5.18 -23.27 7.65
C THR A 147 4.19 -23.58 6.55
N ALA A 148 3.11 -22.82 6.46
CA ALA A 148 2.00 -23.09 5.55
C ALA A 148 2.01 -22.16 4.31
N GLY A 149 2.93 -21.20 4.23
CA GLY A 149 2.92 -20.20 3.15
C GLY A 149 1.74 -19.23 3.24
N THR A 150 0.96 -19.29 4.32
CA THR A 150 -0.21 -18.43 4.48
C THR A 150 0.23 -16.98 4.45
N TYR A 151 -0.46 -16.16 3.65
CA TYR A 151 -0.09 -14.77 3.50
C TYR A 151 -1.25 -13.85 3.86
N PHE A 152 -0.94 -12.58 4.12
CA PHE A 152 -1.96 -11.61 4.43
C PHE A 152 -2.82 -11.34 3.19
N GLU A 153 -4.12 -11.39 3.42
CA GLU A 153 -5.11 -11.23 2.37
C GLU A 153 -5.15 -9.79 1.87
N GLN A 154 -4.98 -9.64 0.57
CA GLN A 154 -5.13 -8.36 -0.10
C GLN A 154 -6.57 -8.14 -0.54
N TYR A 155 -7.04 -6.89 -0.41
CA TYR A 155 -8.28 -6.38 -0.98
C TYR A 155 -8.01 -5.43 -2.15
N SER A 156 -9.01 -5.25 -3.00
CA SER A 156 -9.03 -4.17 -4.00
C SER A 156 -10.39 -3.49 -4.00
N ILE A 157 -10.42 -2.17 -3.99
CA ILE A 157 -11.61 -1.38 -4.32
C ILE A 157 -11.35 -0.68 -5.64
N GLU A 158 -12.27 -0.86 -6.60
CA GLU A 158 -12.06 -0.42 -7.98
C GLU A 158 -13.23 0.43 -8.44
N LEU A 159 -12.92 1.59 -9.00
CA LEU A 159 -13.87 2.40 -9.75
C LEU A 159 -13.57 2.20 -11.23
N ILE A 160 -14.52 1.64 -11.97
CA ILE A 160 -14.37 1.39 -13.41
C ILE A 160 -15.47 2.15 -14.12
N SER A 161 -15.06 3.04 -15.03
CA SER A 161 -15.92 3.71 -15.99
C SER A 161 -15.74 3.06 -17.35
N ASP A 162 -16.85 2.67 -17.95
CA ASP A 162 -16.94 2.16 -19.32
C ASP A 162 -17.96 3.02 -20.06
N GLY A 163 -17.49 3.92 -20.94
CA GLY A 163 -18.35 4.92 -21.58
C GLY A 163 -19.12 5.80 -20.60
N GLY A 164 -18.46 6.28 -19.54
CA GLY A 164 -19.07 7.13 -18.52
C GLY A 164 -19.93 6.37 -17.50
N LYS A 165 -20.15 5.06 -17.67
CA LYS A 165 -20.91 4.25 -16.71
C LYS A 165 -19.99 3.79 -15.57
N VAL A 166 -19.97 4.57 -14.49
CA VAL A 166 -19.12 4.28 -13.33
C VAL A 166 -19.73 3.18 -12.47
N ASN A 167 -18.95 2.14 -12.21
CA ASN A 167 -19.29 1.06 -11.30
C ASN A 167 -18.19 0.91 -10.24
N MET A 168 -18.59 0.63 -9.00
CA MET A 168 -17.66 0.32 -7.92
C MET A 168 -17.63 -1.18 -7.65
N TYR A 169 -16.43 -1.76 -7.58
CA TYR A 169 -16.20 -3.17 -7.32
C TYR A 169 -15.30 -3.37 -6.11
N PHE A 170 -15.55 -4.44 -5.37
CA PHE A 170 -14.71 -4.90 -4.28
C PHE A 170 -14.18 -6.30 -4.60
N LYS A 171 -12.86 -6.46 -4.71
CA LYS A 171 -12.19 -7.75 -4.81
C LYS A 171 -11.84 -8.25 -3.41
N VAL A 172 -12.27 -9.47 -3.10
CA VAL A 172 -11.96 -10.15 -1.84
C VAL A 172 -11.65 -11.61 -2.08
N TRP A 173 -10.92 -12.24 -1.17
CA TRP A 173 -10.78 -13.70 -1.18
C TRP A 173 -12.06 -14.35 -0.69
N LYS A 174 -12.41 -15.50 -1.25
CA LYS A 174 -13.63 -16.23 -0.89
C LYS A 174 -13.75 -16.48 0.61
N GLN A 175 -12.63 -16.76 1.30
CA GLN A 175 -12.60 -16.98 2.76
C GLN A 175 -13.00 -15.75 3.58
N SER A 176 -12.80 -14.54 3.05
CA SER A 176 -13.09 -13.27 3.72
C SER A 176 -14.37 -12.58 3.24
N LEU A 177 -15.12 -13.25 2.36
CA LEU A 177 -16.42 -12.77 1.89
C LEU A 177 -17.40 -12.54 3.05
N GLY A 178 -17.39 -13.44 4.05
CA GLY A 178 -18.25 -13.30 5.24
C GLY A 178 -17.95 -12.04 6.05
N THR A 179 -16.67 -11.74 6.28
CA THR A 179 -16.23 -10.53 6.98
C THR A 179 -16.61 -9.27 6.20
N LEU A 180 -16.36 -9.25 4.89
CA LEU A 180 -16.70 -8.14 4.02
C LEU A 180 -18.21 -7.86 4.02
N THR A 181 -19.02 -8.89 3.76
CA THR A 181 -20.49 -8.75 3.69
C THR A 181 -21.08 -8.35 5.03
N SER A 182 -20.55 -8.86 6.15
CA SER A 182 -20.97 -8.45 7.50
C SER A 182 -20.64 -6.99 7.79
N GLY A 183 -19.42 -6.55 7.45
CA GLY A 183 -19.02 -5.15 7.60
C GLY A 183 -19.86 -4.20 6.74
N LEU A 184 -20.12 -4.58 5.48
CA LEU A 184 -20.97 -3.80 4.58
C LEU A 184 -22.41 -3.71 5.10
N LYS A 185 -23.03 -4.82 5.50
CA LYS A 185 -24.41 -4.81 6.06
C LYS A 185 -24.53 -3.99 7.33
N LEU A 186 -23.51 -4.02 8.19
CA LEU A 186 -23.52 -3.33 9.48
C LEU A 186 -23.44 -1.81 9.31
N TYR A 187 -22.54 -1.31 8.47
CA TYR A 187 -22.28 0.13 8.33
C TYR A 187 -22.95 0.77 7.12
N PHE A 188 -23.39 -0.04 6.15
CA PHE A 188 -24.07 0.37 4.93
C PHE A 188 -25.29 -0.51 4.63
N PRO A 189 -26.29 -0.57 5.54
CA PRO A 189 -27.42 -1.50 5.43
C PRO A 189 -28.28 -1.31 4.17
N LEU A 190 -28.22 -0.12 3.55
CA LEU A 190 -28.98 0.22 2.35
C LEU A 190 -28.21 -0.10 1.05
N VAL A 191 -26.92 -0.39 1.14
CA VAL A 191 -26.10 -0.71 -0.04
C VAL A 191 -26.39 -2.15 -0.46
N GLN A 192 -26.76 -2.31 -1.73
CA GLN A 192 -26.92 -3.63 -2.32
C GLN A 192 -25.58 -4.09 -2.89
N PHE A 193 -25.37 -5.40 -2.88
CA PHE A 193 -24.16 -6.01 -3.40
C PHE A 193 -24.50 -7.22 -4.26
N GLN A 194 -23.78 -7.35 -5.38
CA GLN A 194 -23.97 -8.43 -6.34
C GLN A 194 -22.62 -9.08 -6.61
N GLU A 195 -22.53 -10.40 -6.45
CA GLU A 195 -21.35 -11.16 -6.91
C GLU A 195 -21.30 -11.12 -8.43
N VAL A 196 -20.15 -10.75 -8.97
CA VAL A 196 -19.91 -10.60 -10.41
C VAL A 196 -18.58 -11.25 -10.78
N GLU A 197 -18.41 -11.52 -12.07
CA GLU A 197 -17.11 -11.91 -12.60
C GLU A 197 -16.12 -10.75 -12.54
N ASP A 198 -14.82 -11.04 -12.72
CA ASP A 198 -13.78 -10.01 -12.75
C ASP A 198 -14.11 -8.97 -13.83
N PRO A 199 -14.31 -7.68 -13.47
CA PRO A 199 -14.69 -6.66 -14.45
C PRO A 199 -13.58 -6.39 -15.47
N THR A 200 -12.34 -6.82 -15.21
CA THR A 200 -11.21 -6.77 -16.16
C THR A 200 -11.01 -8.10 -16.90
N GLY A 201 -11.90 -9.07 -16.70
CA GLY A 201 -11.85 -10.38 -17.33
C GLY A 201 -11.85 -10.30 -18.86
N GLN A 202 -12.54 -9.31 -19.41
CA GLN A 202 -12.63 -9.04 -20.85
C GLN A 202 -11.49 -8.16 -21.38
N MET A 203 -10.68 -7.56 -20.51
CA MET A 203 -9.55 -6.74 -20.95
C MET A 203 -8.46 -7.59 -21.61
N PRO A 204 -7.73 -7.02 -22.59
CA PRO A 204 -6.58 -7.65 -23.22
C PRO A 204 -5.57 -8.16 -22.19
N LYS A 205 -5.10 -9.40 -22.32
CA LYS A 205 -4.19 -9.99 -21.30
C LYS A 205 -2.76 -9.49 -21.42
N THR A 206 -2.38 -8.96 -22.58
CA THR A 206 -1.04 -8.43 -22.83
C THR A 206 -1.09 -6.95 -23.17
N LEU A 207 0.02 -6.24 -22.92
CA LEU A 207 0.14 -4.83 -23.29
C LEU A 207 0.09 -4.63 -24.82
N VAL A 208 0.56 -5.62 -25.59
CA VAL A 208 0.54 -5.56 -27.06
C VAL A 208 -0.90 -5.56 -27.55
N ASP A 209 -1.71 -6.48 -27.05
CA ASP A 209 -3.14 -6.58 -27.40
C ASP A 209 -3.89 -5.31 -26.97
N LEU A 210 -3.57 -4.77 -25.79
CA LEU A 210 -4.14 -3.51 -25.31
C LEU A 210 -3.84 -2.34 -26.27
N LYS A 211 -2.59 -2.20 -26.70
CA LYS A 211 -2.19 -1.12 -27.64
C LYS A 211 -2.76 -1.32 -29.05
N ASN A 212 -3.12 -2.55 -29.43
CA ASN A 212 -3.81 -2.83 -30.68
C ASN A 212 -5.30 -2.45 -30.61
N GLU A 213 -5.94 -2.67 -29.47
CA GLU A 213 -7.36 -2.35 -29.27
C GLU A 213 -7.61 -0.86 -28.99
N TYR A 214 -6.72 -0.22 -28.23
CA TYR A 214 -6.82 1.18 -27.81
C TYR A 214 -5.68 2.01 -28.39
N LYS A 215 -6.02 3.10 -29.09
CA LYS A 215 -5.03 4.04 -29.65
C LYS A 215 -4.29 4.80 -28.56
N HIS A 216 -4.93 5.00 -27.41
CA HIS A 216 -4.37 5.70 -26.26
C HIS A 216 -4.44 4.82 -25.04
N THR A 217 -3.27 4.58 -24.44
CA THR A 217 -3.13 3.84 -23.19
C THR A 217 -2.29 4.68 -22.24
N ASP A 218 -2.88 5.13 -21.14
CA ASP A 218 -2.17 5.85 -20.09
C ASP A 218 -2.51 5.19 -18.76
N PHE A 219 -1.50 4.68 -18.05
CA PHE A 219 -1.72 3.97 -16.79
C PHE A 219 -0.49 4.11 -15.91
N GLY A 220 -0.71 4.08 -14.61
CA GLY A 220 0.35 4.28 -13.64
C GLY A 220 -0.11 4.10 -12.22
N GLU A 221 0.75 4.52 -11.30
CA GLU A 221 0.44 4.54 -9.87
C GLU A 221 0.53 5.96 -9.36
N PHE A 222 -0.33 6.31 -8.41
CA PHE A 222 -0.13 7.51 -7.62
C PHE A 222 0.92 7.20 -6.55
N ALA A 223 2.16 7.61 -6.81
CA ALA A 223 3.16 7.62 -5.76
C ALA A 223 3.05 8.94 -5.00
N GLY A 224 2.90 8.83 -3.69
CA GLY A 224 3.08 10.04 -2.89
C GLY A 224 4.47 10.66 -3.12
N PHE A 225 4.62 11.96 -2.97
CA PHE A 225 5.93 12.54 -2.63
C PHE A 225 6.13 12.55 -1.11
N GLY A 226 7.36 12.76 -0.66
CA GLY A 226 7.70 12.84 0.76
C GLY A 226 7.75 11.51 1.50
N ALA A 227 8.24 11.58 2.73
CA ALA A 227 8.30 10.42 3.63
C ALA A 227 6.89 9.94 3.97
N ASP A 228 6.72 8.63 4.08
CA ASP A 228 5.41 8.02 4.32
C ASP A 228 4.90 8.18 5.75
N ILE A 229 5.69 8.83 6.59
CA ILE A 229 5.38 9.15 7.98
C ILE A 229 4.35 10.28 8.10
N TYR A 230 4.31 11.18 7.11
CA TYR A 230 3.32 12.24 7.10
C TYR A 230 1.92 11.64 6.93
N ALA A 231 0.94 12.30 7.53
CA ALA A 231 -0.48 11.99 7.32
C ALA A 231 -0.98 12.81 6.12
N THR A 232 -1.81 12.19 5.28
CA THR A 232 -2.64 12.93 4.32
C THR A 232 -3.71 13.72 5.06
N LYS A 233 -4.29 14.73 4.41
CA LYS A 233 -5.42 15.45 5.00
C LYS A 233 -6.59 14.49 5.22
N TYR A 234 -7.18 14.55 6.41
CA TYR A 234 -8.38 13.80 6.74
C TYR A 234 -9.63 14.54 6.28
N TYR A 235 -10.73 13.82 6.11
CA TYR A 235 -12.01 14.40 5.70
C TYR A 235 -12.47 15.55 6.59
N ASN A 236 -12.32 15.42 7.91
CA ASN A 236 -12.69 16.45 8.88
C ASN A 236 -11.94 17.77 8.65
N GLU A 237 -10.73 17.71 8.11
CA GLU A 237 -9.94 18.89 7.77
C GLU A 237 -10.43 19.53 6.47
N LEU A 238 -10.90 18.71 5.52
CA LEU A 238 -11.48 19.18 4.27
C LEU A 238 -12.84 19.86 4.48
N THR A 239 -13.61 19.40 5.46
CA THR A 239 -14.97 19.91 5.75
C THR A 239 -15.03 21.05 6.75
N SER A 240 -13.95 21.27 7.53
CA SER A 240 -13.84 22.29 8.58
C SER A 240 -14.15 23.74 8.15
N LEU A 241 -14.40 23.99 6.86
CA LEU A 241 -14.68 25.31 6.31
C LEU A 241 -16.18 25.62 6.12
N LYS A 242 -17.10 24.64 6.00
CA LYS A 242 -18.55 24.91 5.81
C LYS A 242 -19.45 23.74 6.28
N ALA A 243 -20.31 23.99 7.26
CA ALA A 243 -21.22 23.02 7.89
C ALA A 243 -22.22 22.32 6.94
N ASP A 244 -22.39 22.83 5.70
CA ASP A 244 -23.39 22.34 4.74
C ASP A 244 -22.82 21.42 3.65
N TYR A 245 -21.53 21.08 3.66
CA TYR A 245 -20.95 20.22 2.62
C TYR A 245 -21.34 18.75 2.80
N LYS A 246 -22.50 18.39 2.23
CA LYS A 246 -22.92 17.00 1.96
C LYS A 246 -22.12 16.34 0.82
N GLN A 247 -21.23 17.07 0.15
CA GLN A 247 -20.48 16.54 -0.99
C GLN A 247 -19.22 15.82 -0.50
N THR A 248 -19.26 14.49 -0.59
CA THR A 248 -18.10 13.62 -0.41
C THR A 248 -17.06 13.93 -1.49
N PRO A 249 -15.76 14.11 -1.17
CA PRO A 249 -14.72 14.35 -2.16
C PRO A 249 -14.72 13.34 -3.32
N ILE A 250 -15.10 12.09 -3.07
CA ILE A 250 -15.18 11.05 -4.11
C ILE A 250 -16.18 11.38 -5.23
N LYS A 251 -17.15 12.26 -4.96
CA LYS A 251 -18.11 12.75 -5.97
C LYS A 251 -17.38 13.44 -7.13
N GLN A 252 -16.36 14.25 -6.83
CA GLN A 252 -15.54 14.88 -7.85
C GLN A 252 -14.88 13.82 -8.73
N LEU A 253 -14.33 12.75 -8.13
CA LEU A 253 -13.71 11.66 -8.88
C LEU A 253 -14.73 10.93 -9.77
N ILE A 254 -15.94 10.68 -9.28
CA ILE A 254 -17.00 10.03 -10.04
C ILE A 254 -17.46 10.91 -11.21
N GLU A 255 -17.68 12.21 -11.00
CA GLU A 255 -18.02 13.15 -12.08
C GLU A 255 -16.96 13.15 -13.18
N CYS A 256 -15.68 13.00 -12.82
CA CYS A 256 -14.58 12.87 -13.80
C CYS A 256 -14.66 11.57 -14.59
N LEU A 257 -15.01 10.47 -13.92
CA LEU A 257 -15.16 9.15 -14.51
C LEU A 257 -16.43 9.05 -15.37
N GLU A 258 -17.50 9.77 -15.02
CA GLU A 258 -18.73 9.87 -15.81
C GLU A 258 -18.53 10.64 -17.11
N ALA A 259 -17.57 11.55 -17.14
CA ALA A 259 -17.22 12.31 -18.33
C ALA A 259 -16.45 11.48 -19.39
N VAL A 260 -16.11 10.22 -19.10
CA VAL A 260 -15.41 9.33 -20.05
C VAL A 260 -16.31 9.04 -21.25
N ASP A 261 -15.76 9.19 -22.46
CA ASP A 261 -16.50 9.02 -23.71
C ASP A 261 -16.87 7.56 -24.00
N ASP A 262 -17.94 7.34 -24.77
CA ASP A 262 -18.34 6.01 -25.24
C ASP A 262 -17.20 5.30 -25.99
N GLY A 263 -16.90 4.07 -25.56
CA GLY A 263 -15.81 3.25 -26.12
C GLY A 263 -14.43 3.51 -25.50
N ASP A 264 -14.34 4.46 -24.57
CA ASP A 264 -13.17 4.63 -23.71
C ASP A 264 -13.46 4.05 -22.31
N MET A 265 -12.40 3.67 -21.60
CA MET A 265 -12.45 3.04 -20.29
C MET A 265 -11.48 3.75 -19.33
N ALA A 266 -11.94 3.97 -18.10
CA ALA A 266 -11.11 4.46 -17.01
C ALA A 266 -11.22 3.55 -15.80
N ILE A 267 -10.09 3.25 -15.17
CA ILE A 267 -9.97 2.38 -14.00
C ILE A 267 -9.19 3.12 -12.93
N ILE A 268 -9.71 3.19 -11.71
CA ILE A 268 -8.98 3.59 -10.50
C ILE A 268 -9.02 2.42 -9.53
N GLN A 269 -7.86 1.93 -9.09
CA GLN A 269 -7.76 0.79 -8.16
C GLN A 269 -7.08 1.20 -6.87
N PHE A 270 -7.72 0.90 -5.75
CA PHE A 270 -7.13 0.94 -4.42
C PHE A 270 -6.82 -0.49 -4.01
N ASN A 271 -5.57 -0.89 -4.17
CA ASN A 271 -5.07 -2.17 -3.70
C ASN A 271 -4.55 -1.99 -2.29
N PHE A 272 -5.11 -2.70 -1.31
CA PHE A 272 -4.71 -2.51 0.08
C PHE A 272 -4.71 -3.80 0.88
N ARG A 273 -3.91 -3.81 1.95
CA ARG A 273 -3.75 -4.94 2.85
C ARG A 273 -3.53 -4.44 4.28
N PRO A 274 -4.26 -4.97 5.27
CA PRO A 274 -4.09 -4.57 6.66
C PRO A 274 -2.70 -4.95 7.14
N GLN A 275 -2.02 -4.04 7.85
CA GLN A 275 -0.64 -4.22 8.28
C GLN A 275 -0.39 -3.60 9.66
N ASP A 276 0.08 -4.44 10.59
CA ASP A 276 0.57 -3.96 11.88
C ASP A 276 1.98 -3.36 11.73
N THR A 277 2.08 -2.05 11.89
CA THR A 277 3.32 -1.27 11.75
C THR A 277 4.38 -1.62 12.80
N ALA A 278 3.96 -2.19 13.94
CA ALA A 278 4.88 -2.63 14.99
C ALA A 278 5.67 -3.87 14.55
N LYS A 279 5.05 -4.78 13.80
CA LYS A 279 5.67 -6.04 13.35
C LYS A 279 6.60 -5.86 12.14
N THR A 280 6.33 -4.89 11.27
CA THR A 280 7.09 -4.69 10.02
C THR A 280 8.36 -3.86 10.18
N GLY A 281 8.64 -3.34 11.39
CA GLY A 281 9.75 -2.40 11.61
C GLY A 281 9.50 -1.00 11.03
N VAL A 282 8.35 -0.77 10.38
CA VAL A 282 7.93 0.53 9.86
C VAL A 282 7.82 1.55 10.99
N LYS A 283 7.27 1.14 12.15
CA LYS A 283 7.22 1.96 13.37
C LYS A 283 8.58 2.52 13.76
N LYS A 284 9.60 1.66 13.87
CA LYS A 284 10.98 2.07 14.23
C LYS A 284 11.59 3.01 13.19
N LYS A 285 11.29 2.79 11.91
CA LYS A 285 11.74 3.68 10.84
C LYS A 285 11.08 5.05 10.98
N TRP A 286 9.78 5.10 11.24
CA TRP A 286 9.05 6.36 11.43
C TRP A 286 9.49 7.10 12.70
N GLU A 287 9.71 6.43 13.82
CA GLU A 287 10.26 7.06 15.03
C GLU A 287 11.60 7.75 14.75
N LYS A 288 12.48 7.11 13.97
CA LYS A 288 13.75 7.72 13.53
C LYS A 288 13.55 8.93 12.63
N GLU A 289 12.61 8.87 11.68
CA GLU A 289 12.30 10.00 10.81
C GLU A 289 11.63 11.15 11.60
N LEU A 290 10.74 10.88 12.55
CA LEU A 290 10.16 11.88 13.44
C LEU A 290 11.25 12.59 14.26
N ALA A 291 12.23 11.85 14.78
CA ALA A 291 13.36 12.44 15.49
C ALA A 291 14.18 13.39 14.59
N LYS A 292 14.36 13.06 13.31
CA LYS A 292 15.01 13.95 12.34
C LYS A 292 14.17 15.20 12.08
N VAL A 293 12.88 15.04 11.82
CA VAL A 293 11.94 16.16 11.59
C VAL A 293 11.96 17.12 12.78
N ARG A 294 11.87 16.61 14.02
CA ARG A 294 11.97 17.44 15.24
C ARG A 294 13.28 18.21 15.31
N LYS A 295 14.41 17.59 14.95
CA LYS A 295 15.73 18.23 14.96
C LYS A 295 15.85 19.32 13.88
N GLU A 296 15.35 19.06 12.68
CA GLU A 296 15.34 20.03 11.56
C GLU A 296 14.48 21.24 11.90
N LEU A 297 13.28 21.02 12.43
CA LEU A 297 12.39 22.10 12.86
C LEU A 297 12.99 22.91 14.02
N ALA A 298 13.61 22.26 15.01
CA ALA A 298 14.28 22.96 16.12
C ALA A 298 15.48 23.78 15.66
N THR A 299 16.16 23.38 14.58
CA THR A 299 17.30 24.13 14.01
C THR A 299 16.83 25.38 13.26
N ASN A 300 15.66 25.31 12.62
CA ASN A 300 15.09 26.42 11.85
C ASN A 300 14.20 27.35 12.67
N ALA A 301 13.91 26.98 13.92
CA ALA A 301 13.03 27.73 14.80
C ALA A 301 13.60 29.12 15.14
N SER A 302 12.94 30.17 14.67
CA SER A 302 13.08 31.49 15.27
C SER A 302 12.40 31.45 16.64
N VAL A 303 13.19 31.62 17.71
CA VAL A 303 12.69 31.64 19.10
C VAL A 303 11.61 32.72 19.22
N SER A 304 10.35 32.31 19.37
CA SER A 304 9.23 33.21 19.64
C SER A 304 8.77 33.04 21.08
N LEU A 305 8.62 34.15 21.80
CA LEU A 305 8.05 34.18 23.14
C LEU A 305 6.52 34.11 23.01
N GLY A 306 5.90 33.04 23.53
CA GLY A 306 4.45 32.94 23.59
C GLY A 306 3.84 33.94 24.57
N ALA A 307 2.54 34.19 24.47
CA ALA A 307 1.80 35.13 25.34
C ALA A 307 1.93 34.82 26.85
N ASN A 308 2.27 33.58 27.20
CA ASN A 308 2.46 33.13 28.58
C ASN A 308 3.93 33.16 29.03
N GLY A 309 4.84 33.75 28.24
CA GLY A 309 6.28 33.70 28.48
C GLY A 309 6.92 32.33 28.22
N VAL A 310 6.14 31.32 27.80
CA VAL A 310 6.66 30.01 27.39
C VAL A 310 7.29 30.14 26.01
N VAL A 311 8.57 29.81 25.93
CA VAL A 311 9.30 29.74 24.67
C VAL A 311 8.84 28.51 23.91
N ASN A 312 7.98 28.70 22.91
CA ASN A 312 7.59 27.64 21.99
C ASN A 312 8.60 27.59 20.85
N GLN A 313 9.31 26.47 20.75
CA GLN A 313 10.30 26.24 19.68
C GLN A 313 9.64 25.88 18.34
N PHE A 314 8.34 25.62 18.31
CA PHE A 314 7.64 25.21 17.08
C PHE A 314 6.47 26.16 16.80
N THR A 315 6.26 26.46 15.52
CA THR A 315 5.05 27.15 15.06
C THR A 315 3.82 26.24 15.23
N PRO A 316 2.60 26.79 15.32
CA PRO A 316 1.39 25.98 15.45
C PRO A 316 1.21 24.94 14.33
N THR A 317 1.60 25.27 13.10
CA THR A 317 1.51 24.36 11.95
C THR A 317 2.53 23.21 12.03
N GLU A 318 3.73 23.50 12.52
CA GLU A 318 4.77 22.48 12.77
C GLU A 318 4.34 21.54 13.89
N LEU A 319 3.78 22.08 14.98
CA LEU A 319 3.26 21.28 16.09
C LEU A 319 2.15 20.34 15.61
N GLN A 320 1.18 20.84 14.83
CA GLN A 320 0.14 20.00 14.23
C GLN A 320 0.73 18.91 13.32
N THR A 321 1.80 19.21 12.59
CA THR A 321 2.48 18.22 11.74
C THR A 321 3.12 17.11 12.58
N ILE A 322 3.80 17.50 13.67
CA ILE A 322 4.40 16.55 14.63
C ILE A 322 3.32 15.69 15.28
N GLU A 323 2.23 16.28 15.77
CA GLU A 323 1.13 15.57 16.41
C GLU A 323 0.46 14.54 15.46
N ARG A 324 0.29 14.89 14.18
CA ARG A 324 -0.23 13.96 13.17
C ARG A 324 0.69 12.77 12.95
N ILE A 325 1.99 13.02 12.84
CA ILE A 325 2.99 11.95 12.73
C ILE A 325 2.92 11.05 13.96
N GLU A 326 2.89 11.64 15.15
CA GLU A 326 2.85 10.90 16.42
C GLU A 326 1.59 10.05 16.56
N ARG A 327 0.45 10.55 16.07
CA ARG A 327 -0.80 9.78 16.02
C ARG A 327 -0.72 8.63 15.03
N LYS A 328 -0.08 8.84 13.87
CA LYS A 328 0.06 7.83 12.81
C LYS A 328 1.00 6.69 13.21
N ILE A 329 2.09 6.97 13.93
CA ILE A 329 3.11 5.97 14.31
C ILE A 329 2.54 4.72 15.00
N PRO A 330 1.71 4.84 16.06
CA PRO A 330 1.10 3.69 16.73
C PRO A 330 -0.18 3.20 16.04
N ALA A 331 -0.70 3.92 15.05
CA ALA A 331 -1.96 3.57 14.41
C ALA A 331 -1.84 2.30 13.57
N PHE A 332 -2.92 1.53 13.54
CA PHE A 332 -3.07 0.45 12.59
C PHE A 332 -3.16 1.01 11.17
N CYS A 333 -2.39 0.44 10.24
CA CYS A 333 -2.28 0.95 8.89
C CYS A 333 -2.62 -0.10 7.83
N TYR A 334 -2.79 0.37 6.61
CA TYR A 334 -2.95 -0.43 5.40
C TYR A 334 -1.78 -0.15 4.46
N GLU A 335 -1.06 -1.21 4.08
CA GLU A 335 -0.22 -1.17 2.90
C GLU A 335 -1.11 -0.98 1.69
N THR A 336 -0.87 0.08 0.93
CA THR A 336 -1.77 0.54 -0.13
C THR A 336 -0.98 0.95 -1.37
N LYS A 337 -1.54 0.61 -2.53
CA LYS A 337 -1.16 1.15 -3.84
C LYS A 337 -2.40 1.64 -4.54
N ILE A 338 -2.31 2.84 -5.07
CA ILE A 338 -3.39 3.46 -5.83
C ILE A 338 -2.94 3.49 -7.28
N ARG A 339 -3.72 2.85 -8.17
CA ARG A 339 -3.41 2.75 -9.59
C ARG A 339 -4.49 3.42 -10.41
N PHE A 340 -4.11 3.82 -11.61
CA PHE A 340 -5.04 4.24 -12.63
C PHE A 340 -4.72 3.60 -13.98
N GLY A 341 -5.74 3.44 -14.80
CA GLY A 341 -5.64 3.15 -16.22
C GLY A 341 -6.69 3.93 -16.99
N LEU A 342 -6.30 4.50 -18.12
CA LEU A 342 -7.12 5.25 -19.06
C LEU A 342 -6.84 4.65 -20.44
N PHE A 343 -7.86 4.06 -21.04
CA PHE A 343 -7.76 3.36 -22.32
C PHE A 343 -8.80 3.95 -23.25
N GLY A 344 -8.38 4.46 -24.39
CA GLY A 344 -9.30 5.13 -25.30
C GLY A 344 -8.95 4.95 -26.77
N LYS A 345 -9.98 4.98 -27.61
CA LYS A 345 -9.83 4.99 -29.07
C LYS A 345 -9.61 6.41 -29.59
N LYS A 346 -9.98 7.44 -28.81
CA LYS A 346 -9.83 8.87 -29.15
C LYS A 346 -8.89 9.60 -28.18
N ILE A 347 -8.30 10.71 -28.62
CA ILE A 347 -7.37 11.53 -27.83
C ILE A 347 -8.14 12.38 -26.82
N THR A 348 -8.61 11.80 -25.72
CA THR A 348 -9.26 12.54 -24.61
C THR A 348 -8.61 12.29 -23.24
N GLY A 349 -7.70 11.32 -23.13
CA GLY A 349 -7.05 10.89 -21.88
C GLY A 349 -6.45 12.00 -20.99
N LYS A 350 -5.82 13.04 -21.59
CA LYS A 350 -5.13 14.09 -20.82
C LYS A 350 -6.07 14.92 -19.93
N ARG A 351 -7.31 15.14 -20.36
CA ARG A 351 -8.30 15.90 -19.60
C ARG A 351 -8.75 15.12 -18.36
N TYR A 352 -8.98 13.82 -18.51
CA TYR A 352 -9.42 12.93 -17.41
C TYR A 352 -8.34 12.80 -16.35
N LEU A 353 -7.08 12.62 -16.77
CA LEU A 353 -5.97 12.56 -15.83
C LEU A 353 -5.83 13.86 -15.03
N GLY A 354 -5.90 15.03 -15.70
CA GLY A 354 -5.82 16.33 -15.03
C GLY A 354 -6.90 16.53 -13.96
N THR A 355 -8.12 16.09 -14.23
CA THR A 355 -9.25 16.24 -13.31
C THR A 355 -9.20 15.22 -12.17
N THR A 356 -8.80 13.97 -12.47
CA THR A 356 -8.47 12.95 -11.46
C THR A 356 -7.35 13.44 -10.54
N MET A 357 -6.35 14.12 -11.09
CA MET A 357 -5.27 14.73 -10.30
C MET A 357 -5.75 15.82 -9.35
N ALA A 358 -6.81 16.56 -9.70
CA ALA A 358 -7.39 17.54 -8.80
C ALA A 358 -7.97 16.88 -7.54
N TYR A 359 -8.62 15.72 -7.68
CA TYR A 359 -9.10 14.93 -6.54
C TYR A 359 -7.97 14.59 -5.56
N TRP A 360 -6.84 14.06 -6.06
CA TRP A 360 -5.70 13.67 -5.22
C TRP A 360 -4.98 14.86 -4.57
N LYS A 361 -4.93 16.01 -5.27
CA LYS A 361 -4.36 17.24 -4.74
C LYS A 361 -5.11 17.76 -3.52
N ASN A 362 -6.40 17.48 -3.38
CA ASN A 362 -7.18 17.88 -2.21
C ASN A 362 -6.64 17.25 -0.91
N TYR A 363 -6.06 16.04 -1.01
CA TYR A 363 -5.49 15.32 0.13
C TYR A 363 -4.02 15.62 0.39
N ALA A 364 -3.38 16.39 -0.49
CA ALA A 364 -1.99 16.78 -0.35
C ALA A 364 -1.82 17.79 0.81
N THR A 365 -0.83 17.51 1.65
CA THR A 365 -0.19 18.44 2.58
C THR A 365 1.08 19.01 1.95
N ALA A 366 1.71 19.98 2.61
CA ALA A 366 2.99 20.53 2.16
C ALA A 366 4.11 19.47 2.08
N ASN A 367 4.05 18.46 2.96
CA ASN A 367 5.10 17.46 3.12
C ASN A 367 4.77 16.11 2.45
N GLN A 368 3.53 15.94 1.99
CA GLN A 368 3.08 14.71 1.36
C GLN A 368 1.87 14.98 0.48
N GLY A 369 1.88 14.43 -0.72
CA GLY A 369 0.70 14.42 -1.57
C GLY A 369 0.80 13.32 -2.59
N LEU A 370 -0.34 12.93 -3.14
CA LEU A 370 -0.44 11.90 -4.15
C LEU A 370 -0.25 12.53 -5.52
N ILE A 371 0.86 12.19 -6.17
CA ILE A 371 1.22 12.63 -7.51
C ILE A 371 1.28 11.35 -8.35
N PRO A 372 0.93 11.34 -9.65
CA PRO A 372 1.22 10.16 -10.45
C PRO A 372 2.74 9.98 -10.39
N MET A 373 3.23 8.74 -10.31
CA MET A 373 4.67 8.52 -10.43
C MET A 373 5.17 9.34 -11.62
N PRO A 374 6.28 10.11 -11.43
CA PRO A 374 6.81 10.92 -12.51
C PRO A 374 6.87 10.07 -13.78
N LYS A 375 6.62 10.70 -14.91
CA LYS A 375 6.71 10.06 -16.22
C LYS A 375 8.09 9.45 -16.53
N SER A 376 9.03 9.34 -15.59
CA SER A 376 10.24 8.53 -15.71
C SER A 376 10.01 7.05 -16.07
N TRP A 377 8.74 6.62 -16.17
CA TRP A 377 8.32 5.36 -16.77
C TRP A 377 8.18 5.42 -18.30
N ASP A 378 7.91 6.60 -18.87
CA ASP A 378 7.70 6.87 -20.30
C ASP A 378 8.74 7.85 -20.90
N GLU A 379 9.35 8.72 -20.10
CA GLU A 379 10.30 9.74 -20.52
C GLU A 379 11.70 9.15 -20.53
N SER A 380 12.33 9.12 -21.72
CA SER A 380 13.78 8.90 -21.83
C SER A 380 14.50 9.87 -20.90
N PRO A 381 15.55 9.43 -20.15
CA PRO A 381 16.36 10.28 -19.31
C PRO A 381 17.10 11.31 -20.16
N SER A 382 16.38 12.33 -20.63
CA SER A 382 16.79 13.37 -21.58
C SER A 382 17.40 12.83 -22.88
N ALA A 383 17.15 13.49 -24.01
CA ALA A 383 17.72 13.16 -25.34
C ALA A 383 19.26 13.24 -25.44
N THR A 384 19.95 13.24 -24.30
CA THR A 384 21.38 13.45 -24.10
C THR A 384 22.21 12.24 -24.56
N TYR A 385 21.64 11.04 -24.57
CA TYR A 385 22.35 9.81 -24.97
C TYR A 385 22.25 9.48 -26.47
N GLY A 386 21.54 10.29 -27.26
CA GLY A 386 21.38 10.10 -28.70
C GLY A 386 20.35 9.03 -29.07
N GLN A 387 19.65 9.25 -30.20
CA GLN A 387 18.49 8.46 -30.65
C GLN A 387 18.75 6.94 -30.73
N PHE A 388 19.99 6.54 -30.99
CA PHE A 388 20.37 5.13 -31.08
C PHE A 388 20.28 4.40 -29.73
N TRP A 389 20.83 4.99 -28.65
CA TRP A 389 20.82 4.37 -27.32
C TRP A 389 19.43 4.40 -26.69
N ASP A 390 18.67 5.47 -26.95
CA ASP A 390 17.26 5.55 -26.59
C ASP A 390 16.46 4.39 -27.18
N LYS A 391 16.63 4.11 -28.47
CA LYS A 391 15.94 3.01 -29.14
C LYS A 391 16.40 1.62 -28.66
N LEU A 392 17.70 1.43 -28.47
CA LEU A 392 18.25 0.10 -28.16
C LEU A 392 18.04 -0.32 -26.70
N TYR A 393 18.10 0.62 -25.76
CA TYR A 393 18.03 0.31 -24.33
C TYR A 393 16.78 0.85 -23.66
N TRP A 394 16.36 2.07 -24.01
CA TRP A 394 15.28 2.73 -23.28
C TRP A 394 13.91 2.23 -23.72
N GLU A 395 13.63 2.09 -25.02
CA GLU A 395 12.34 1.59 -25.50
C GLU A 395 11.98 0.19 -24.94
N PRO A 396 12.88 -0.81 -24.93
CA PRO A 396 12.58 -2.12 -24.33
C PRO A 396 12.35 -2.04 -22.82
N GLU A 397 13.08 -1.20 -22.11
CA GLU A 397 12.95 -1.02 -20.67
C GLU A 397 11.65 -0.30 -20.30
N VAL A 398 11.27 0.74 -21.04
CA VAL A 398 9.94 1.40 -20.95
C VAL A 398 8.84 0.39 -21.23
N PHE A 399 8.94 -0.37 -22.31
CA PHE A 399 7.96 -1.38 -22.67
C PHE A 399 7.82 -2.46 -21.57
N LYS A 400 8.94 -2.91 -21.00
CA LYS A 400 8.95 -3.86 -19.88
C LYS A 400 8.29 -3.27 -18.64
N ARG A 401 8.59 -2.02 -18.30
CA ARG A 401 7.98 -1.28 -17.19
C ARG A 401 6.48 -1.08 -17.37
N GLN A 402 6.05 -0.66 -18.56
CA GLN A 402 4.64 -0.56 -18.93
C GLN A 402 3.96 -1.93 -18.85
N THR A 403 4.61 -2.99 -19.32
CA THR A 403 4.07 -4.36 -19.26
C THR A 403 3.89 -4.81 -17.81
N GLN A 404 4.87 -4.53 -16.94
CA GLN A 404 4.78 -4.82 -15.52
C GLN A 404 3.66 -4.02 -14.85
N MET A 405 3.49 -2.74 -15.19
CA MET A 405 2.45 -1.90 -14.61
C MET A 405 1.05 -2.33 -15.06
N TYR A 406 0.87 -2.62 -16.34
CA TYR A 406 -0.37 -3.16 -16.87
C TYR A 406 -0.71 -4.52 -16.25
N SER A 407 0.29 -5.40 -16.15
CA SER A 407 0.13 -6.67 -15.44
C SER A 407 -0.25 -6.46 -13.97
N ALA A 408 0.35 -5.47 -13.29
CA ALA A 408 0.04 -5.13 -11.91
C ALA A 408 -1.40 -4.61 -11.73
N LEU A 409 -1.91 -3.84 -12.71
CA LEU A 409 -3.30 -3.39 -12.76
C LEU A 409 -4.25 -4.59 -12.91
N LEU A 410 -3.99 -5.49 -13.85
CA LEU A 410 -4.82 -6.68 -14.07
C LEU A 410 -4.77 -7.67 -12.90
N CYS A 411 -3.60 -7.93 -12.33
CA CYS A 411 -3.49 -8.90 -11.23
C CYS A 411 -3.78 -8.29 -9.85
N ARG A 412 -3.94 -6.96 -9.77
CA ARG A 412 -4.07 -6.19 -8.53
C ARG A 412 -2.88 -6.43 -7.60
N SER A 413 -1.65 -6.60 -8.08
CA SER A 413 -0.55 -7.00 -7.18
C SER A 413 -0.06 -5.84 -6.31
N LEU A 414 0.01 -5.97 -4.98
CA LEU A 414 0.75 -5.01 -4.14
C LEU A 414 2.27 -5.10 -4.33
N GLY A 415 2.80 -6.24 -4.78
CA GLY A 415 4.24 -6.48 -4.95
C GLY A 415 4.85 -5.91 -6.23
N MET A 416 4.03 -5.65 -7.26
CA MET A 416 4.49 -5.10 -8.54
C MET A 416 4.30 -3.58 -8.61
N GLY A 417 5.14 -2.88 -9.38
CA GLY A 417 5.03 -1.43 -9.60
C GLY A 417 5.82 -0.59 -8.60
N GLY A 418 5.28 0.56 -8.22
CA GLY A 418 5.91 1.57 -7.39
C GLY A 418 6.01 1.20 -5.90
N LYS A 419 6.35 2.20 -5.09
CA LYS A 419 6.54 2.04 -3.64
C LYS A 419 5.20 1.93 -2.92
N ILE A 420 5.07 0.95 -2.03
CA ILE A 420 3.90 0.80 -1.14
C ILE A 420 3.79 2.01 -0.20
N ARG A 421 2.55 2.44 0.05
CA ARG A 421 2.20 3.49 1.00
C ARG A 421 1.46 2.93 2.21
N TYR A 422 1.59 3.57 3.36
CA TYR A 422 0.86 3.22 4.57
C TYR A 422 -0.16 4.32 4.87
N PHE A 423 -1.44 3.97 4.75
CA PHE A 423 -2.54 4.82 5.21
C PHE A 423 -3.07 4.28 6.53
N ASP A 424 -3.26 5.16 7.51
CA ASP A 424 -4.08 4.84 8.67
C ASP A 424 -5.55 4.70 8.23
N ILE A 425 -6.38 4.16 9.13
CA ILE A 425 -7.81 3.94 8.85
C ILE A 425 -8.53 5.24 8.49
N GLU A 426 -8.18 6.35 9.15
CA GLU A 426 -8.77 7.68 8.91
C GLU A 426 -8.39 8.23 7.52
N ALA A 427 -7.12 8.12 7.10
CA ALA A 427 -6.74 8.52 5.74
C ALA A 427 -7.38 7.64 4.68
N LEU A 428 -7.39 6.32 4.87
CA LEU A 428 -7.94 5.40 3.88
C LEU A 428 -9.46 5.59 3.69
N SER A 429 -10.20 5.77 4.79
CA SER A 429 -11.64 6.09 4.77
C SER A 429 -11.95 7.48 4.22
N SER A 430 -11.02 8.43 4.37
CA SER A 430 -11.14 9.73 3.72
C SER A 430 -11.00 9.60 2.19
N LEU A 431 -10.05 8.79 1.72
CA LEU A 431 -9.78 8.56 0.29
C LEU A 431 -10.80 7.66 -0.40
N ILE A 432 -11.38 6.69 0.32
CA ILE A 432 -12.30 5.69 -0.20
C ILE A 432 -13.63 5.84 0.52
N GLN A 433 -14.64 6.25 -0.22
CA GLN A 433 -16.00 6.40 0.29
C GLN A 433 -16.96 5.69 -0.66
N ILE A 434 -17.97 5.01 -0.14
CA ILE A 434 -19.08 4.56 -0.99
C ILE A 434 -19.83 5.83 -1.41
N PRO A 435 -19.99 6.09 -2.71
CA PRO A 435 -20.65 7.30 -3.14
C PRO A 435 -22.06 7.36 -2.59
N ASN A 436 -22.37 8.45 -1.89
CA ASN A 436 -23.74 8.79 -1.56
C ASN A 436 -24.37 9.34 -2.84
N THR A 437 -24.99 8.44 -3.60
CA THR A 437 -25.52 8.79 -4.90
C THR A 437 -26.79 9.62 -4.73
N TYR A 438 -26.64 10.94 -4.82
CA TYR A 438 -27.61 11.76 -5.56
C TYR A 438 -27.37 11.58 -7.07
N LEU A 439 -27.12 10.34 -7.53
CA LEU A 439 -27.07 10.06 -8.97
C LEU A 439 -28.48 10.23 -9.49
N ASP A 440 -28.58 10.98 -10.58
CA ASP A 440 -29.82 11.22 -11.31
C ASP A 440 -30.62 9.91 -11.41
N ARG A 441 -31.90 9.90 -10.99
CA ARG A 441 -32.76 8.71 -10.87
C ARG A 441 -32.63 7.75 -12.05
N LYS A 442 -32.34 8.28 -13.24
CA LYS A 442 -32.11 7.55 -14.48
C LYS A 442 -31.00 6.49 -14.37
N ILE A 443 -29.90 6.75 -13.67
CA ILE A 443 -28.79 5.79 -13.54
C ILE A 443 -29.21 4.61 -12.67
N ILE A 444 -29.89 4.90 -11.56
CA ILE A 444 -30.40 3.88 -10.64
C ILE A 444 -31.49 3.06 -11.32
N GLN A 445 -32.40 3.70 -12.06
CA GLN A 445 -33.41 3.01 -12.88
C GLN A 445 -32.75 2.09 -13.92
N ASN A 446 -31.72 2.55 -14.63
CA ASN A 446 -31.01 1.72 -15.59
C ASN A 446 -30.31 0.52 -14.93
N GLN A 447 -29.72 0.70 -13.75
CA GLN A 447 -29.11 -0.41 -13.00
C GLN A 447 -30.18 -1.40 -12.48
N GLN A 448 -31.29 -0.90 -11.95
CA GLN A 448 -32.40 -1.73 -11.49
C GLN A 448 -33.05 -2.51 -12.63
N ILE A 449 -33.23 -1.89 -13.80
CA ILE A 449 -33.73 -2.58 -15.00
C ILE A 449 -32.77 -3.70 -15.41
N VAL A 450 -31.46 -3.47 -15.40
CA VAL A 450 -30.47 -4.52 -15.71
C VAL A 450 -30.51 -5.66 -14.69
N ILE A 451 -30.67 -5.36 -13.40
CA ILE A 451 -30.79 -6.38 -12.34
C ILE A 451 -32.08 -7.20 -12.52
N LEU A 452 -33.21 -6.54 -12.76
CA LEU A 452 -34.50 -7.19 -12.98
C LEU A 452 -34.56 -8.01 -14.28
N ALA A 453 -33.77 -7.61 -15.29
CA ALA A 453 -33.65 -8.34 -16.55
C ALA A 453 -32.76 -9.59 -16.46
N GLN A 454 -32.01 -9.80 -15.37
CA GLN A 454 -31.22 -11.00 -15.19
C GLN A 454 -32.11 -12.16 -14.71
N PRO A 455 -32.26 -13.25 -15.49
CA PRO A 455 -33.21 -14.34 -15.19
C PRO A 455 -32.91 -15.12 -13.90
N ASN A 456 -31.74 -14.89 -13.29
CA ASN A 456 -31.28 -15.61 -12.09
C ASN A 456 -31.25 -14.74 -10.82
N PHE A 457 -31.76 -13.50 -10.83
CA PHE A 457 -31.81 -12.65 -9.63
C PHE A 457 -33.01 -12.98 -8.70
N GLN A 458 -33.37 -14.25 -8.59
CA GLN A 458 -34.08 -14.70 -7.41
C GLN A 458 -33.00 -15.11 -6.40
N LEU A 459 -32.81 -14.27 -5.37
CA LEU A 459 -32.14 -14.70 -4.15
C LEU A 459 -32.84 -15.97 -3.69
N GLU A 460 -32.27 -17.15 -3.98
CA GLU A 460 -32.64 -18.40 -3.33
C GLU A 460 -32.31 -18.22 -1.85
N SER A 461 -33.20 -17.59 -1.09
CA SER A 461 -33.28 -17.80 0.34
C SER A 461 -33.83 -19.21 0.52
N LYS A 462 -33.00 -20.23 0.27
CA LYS A 462 -33.32 -21.58 0.72
C LYS A 462 -33.43 -21.49 2.25
N PRO A 463 -34.63 -21.71 2.84
CA PRO A 463 -34.72 -21.84 4.27
C PRO A 463 -33.92 -23.09 4.62
N HIS A 464 -32.84 -22.93 5.40
CA HIS A 464 -32.18 -24.09 6.01
C HIS A 464 -33.16 -24.72 7.00
N SER A 465 -33.87 -25.75 6.53
CA SER A 465 -34.55 -26.70 7.39
C SER A 465 -33.49 -27.46 8.20
N PRO A 466 -33.65 -27.64 9.53
CA PRO A 466 -32.67 -28.33 10.35
C PRO A 466 -32.64 -29.81 9.98
N ALA A 467 -31.62 -30.21 9.21
CA ALA A 467 -31.41 -31.60 8.87
C ALA A 467 -30.81 -32.35 10.08
N ASN A 468 -31.55 -33.37 10.52
CA ASN A 468 -31.17 -34.40 11.47
C ASN A 468 -29.77 -34.97 11.16
N LEU A 469 -28.87 -34.89 12.15
CA LEU A 469 -27.67 -35.72 12.21
C LEU A 469 -28.02 -37.04 12.87
N SER A 470 -28.17 -38.09 12.07
CA SER A 470 -27.95 -39.46 12.53
C SER A 470 -27.34 -40.28 11.40
N THR A 471 -26.31 -41.06 11.77
CA THR A 471 -25.70 -42.18 11.04
C THR A 471 -24.95 -41.88 9.75
N VAL A 472 -23.63 -41.62 9.90
CA VAL A 472 -22.59 -42.22 9.05
C VAL A 472 -21.42 -42.59 9.97
N GLU A 473 -21.39 -43.85 10.41
CA GLU A 473 -20.17 -44.54 10.85
C GLU A 473 -19.49 -45.09 9.59
N GLU A 474 -18.25 -44.68 9.30
CA GLU A 474 -17.17 -45.60 8.90
C GLU A 474 -15.80 -44.89 8.82
N SER A 475 -14.93 -45.33 9.72
CA SER A 475 -13.46 -45.45 9.64
C SER A 475 -12.60 -44.32 9.03
N MET A 476 -11.96 -43.53 9.90
CA MET A 476 -10.53 -43.19 9.80
C MET A 476 -9.88 -43.22 11.19
N PRO A 477 -8.70 -43.85 11.36
CA PRO A 477 -8.00 -43.88 12.64
C PRO A 477 -6.97 -42.74 12.72
N MET A 478 -7.15 -41.81 13.65
CA MET A 478 -6.03 -41.13 14.30
C MET A 478 -6.50 -40.48 15.60
N GLU A 479 -6.34 -41.21 16.69
CA GLU A 479 -6.57 -40.74 18.06
C GLU A 479 -5.48 -39.73 18.43
N ILE A 480 -5.76 -38.43 18.25
CA ILE A 480 -4.95 -37.37 18.84
C ILE A 480 -5.38 -37.25 20.31
N LYS A 481 -4.59 -37.84 21.21
CA LYS A 481 -4.68 -37.57 22.65
C LYS A 481 -4.36 -36.09 22.89
N LEU A 482 -5.40 -35.30 23.13
CA LEU A 482 -5.27 -33.97 23.72
C LEU A 482 -4.68 -34.11 25.13
N PRO A 483 -3.60 -33.39 25.48
CA PRO A 483 -3.11 -33.37 26.85
C PRO A 483 -4.15 -32.73 27.76
N SER A 484 -4.41 -33.39 28.90
CA SER A 484 -5.27 -32.89 29.96
C SER A 484 -4.79 -31.50 30.42
N VAL A 485 -5.66 -30.52 30.27
CA VAL A 485 -5.48 -29.17 30.83
C VAL A 485 -5.35 -29.30 32.35
N PRO A 486 -4.23 -28.87 32.97
CA PRO A 486 -4.16 -28.83 34.42
C PRO A 486 -5.17 -27.82 34.95
N LYS A 487 -5.98 -28.23 35.93
CA LYS A 487 -6.81 -27.32 36.73
C LYS A 487 -5.89 -26.31 37.39
N VAL A 488 -5.87 -25.09 36.86
CA VAL A 488 -5.28 -23.94 37.53
C VAL A 488 -6.25 -23.54 38.64
N SER A 489 -5.82 -23.70 39.89
CA SER A 489 -6.47 -23.14 41.06
C SER A 489 -6.55 -21.62 40.94
N GLU A 490 -7.73 -21.07 41.17
CA GLU A 490 -7.98 -19.63 41.25
C GLU A 490 -7.00 -18.97 42.23
N PRO A 491 -6.26 -17.92 41.81
CA PRO A 491 -5.56 -17.07 42.76
C PRO A 491 -6.54 -16.06 43.36
N ASP A 492 -6.62 -16.04 44.69
CA ASP A 492 -7.18 -14.92 45.46
C ASP A 492 -6.44 -13.64 45.10
N ILE A 493 -7.07 -12.79 44.29
CA ILE A 493 -6.59 -11.44 44.01
C ILE A 493 -7.34 -10.48 44.93
N GLN A 494 -6.65 -10.04 45.99
CA GLN A 494 -7.03 -8.87 46.76
C GLN A 494 -7.00 -7.64 45.85
N ILE A 495 -8.14 -6.96 45.76
CA ILE A 495 -8.31 -5.70 45.04
C ILE A 495 -7.54 -4.61 45.79
N GLN A 496 -6.39 -4.18 45.26
CA GLN A 496 -5.73 -2.93 45.65
C GLN A 496 -5.91 -1.87 44.56
N ASN A 497 -6.67 -0.83 44.93
CA ASN A 497 -6.59 0.57 44.55
C ASN A 497 -6.50 0.94 43.05
N ALA A 498 -7.65 1.35 42.53
CA ALA A 498 -7.80 2.08 41.29
C ALA A 498 -7.11 3.45 41.32
N ILE A 499 -6.46 3.78 40.21
CA ILE A 499 -5.99 5.13 39.84
C ILE A 499 -7.24 5.97 39.47
N PRO A 500 -7.45 7.18 40.03
CA PRO A 500 -8.65 7.96 39.74
C PRO A 500 -8.54 8.69 38.39
N LEU A 501 -9.49 8.40 37.50
CA LEU A 501 -9.85 9.26 36.37
C LEU A 501 -10.45 10.57 36.90
N ALA A 502 -9.84 11.68 36.49
CA ALA A 502 -10.30 13.03 36.80
C ALA A 502 -11.75 13.25 36.32
N ARG A 503 -12.65 13.58 37.26
CA ARG A 503 -13.99 14.10 36.96
C ARG A 503 -13.91 15.59 36.61
N PRO A 504 -14.75 16.08 35.69
CA PRO A 504 -14.91 17.52 35.47
C PRO A 504 -15.61 18.17 36.67
N MET A 505 -15.15 19.37 37.03
CA MET A 505 -15.67 20.17 38.13
C MET A 505 -17.16 20.48 37.94
N SER A 506 -17.92 20.23 39.00
CA SER A 506 -19.29 20.69 39.20
C SER A 506 -19.32 22.22 39.31
N THR A 507 -20.14 22.87 38.48
CA THR A 507 -20.50 24.27 38.64
C THR A 507 -21.49 24.44 39.80
N SER A 508 -21.15 25.37 40.68
CA SER A 508 -21.91 25.76 41.86
C SER A 508 -23.07 26.70 41.52
N SER A 509 -24.21 26.43 42.17
CA SER A 509 -25.20 27.38 42.69
C SER A 509 -25.78 28.44 41.75
N VAL A 510 -27.01 28.20 41.34
CA VAL A 510 -27.99 29.19 40.88
C VAL A 510 -28.46 30.01 42.08
N ASN A 511 -28.24 31.33 42.05
CA ASN A 511 -29.05 32.30 42.79
C ASN A 511 -29.68 33.26 41.77
N SER A 512 -31.00 33.36 41.86
CA SER A 512 -31.89 34.30 41.19
C SER A 512 -31.52 35.76 41.49
N ILE A 513 -31.64 36.67 40.51
CA ILE A 513 -32.33 37.97 40.59
C ILE A 513 -32.25 38.73 39.25
N ASN A 514 -33.45 39.17 38.82
CA ASN A 514 -33.85 40.29 37.95
C ASN A 514 -33.20 40.60 36.60
N SER A 515 -34.09 40.56 35.62
CA SER A 515 -34.07 41.19 34.30
C SER A 515 -33.77 42.69 34.31
N ASN A 516 -32.84 43.12 33.46
CA ASN A 516 -32.99 44.35 32.70
C ASN A 516 -32.23 44.29 31.36
N LYS A 517 -32.93 44.61 30.28
CA LYS A 517 -32.42 44.65 28.91
C LYS A 517 -31.40 45.78 28.74
N GLN A 518 -30.15 45.45 28.43
CA GLN A 518 -29.22 46.36 27.74
C GLN A 518 -28.49 45.60 26.63
N LYS A 519 -28.46 46.19 25.43
CA LYS A 519 -27.69 45.71 24.27
C LYS A 519 -26.19 45.75 24.62
N PRO A 520 -25.39 44.72 24.28
CA PRO A 520 -23.96 44.78 24.50
C PRO A 520 -23.30 45.75 23.50
N GLN A 521 -22.65 46.80 24.03
CA GLN A 521 -21.61 47.53 23.31
C GLN A 521 -20.36 46.64 23.24
N LEU A 522 -19.81 46.47 22.04
CA LEU A 522 -18.52 45.80 21.84
C LEU A 522 -17.41 46.55 22.59
N SER A 523 -16.48 45.81 23.20
CA SER A 523 -15.31 46.39 23.86
C SER A 523 -14.34 47.02 22.84
N PRO A 524 -13.60 48.08 23.24
CA PRO A 524 -12.63 48.74 22.37
C PRO A 524 -11.52 47.82 21.82
N GLU A 525 -11.31 46.65 22.43
CA GLU A 525 -10.29 45.68 22.00
C GLU A 525 -10.63 44.95 20.70
N HIS A 526 -11.91 44.86 20.32
CA HIS A 526 -12.33 44.23 19.05
C HIS A 526 -12.22 45.16 17.84
N GLN A 527 -12.08 46.48 18.04
CA GLN A 527 -11.84 47.43 16.94
C GLN A 527 -10.37 47.42 16.48
N ASN A 528 -9.42 47.16 17.38
CA ASN A 528 -7.99 47.10 17.03
C ASN A 528 -7.62 45.85 16.22
N TYR A 529 -8.30 44.72 16.43
CA TYR A 529 -8.05 43.49 15.67
C TYR A 529 -8.49 43.59 14.20
N SER A 530 -9.53 44.36 13.93
CA SER A 530 -10.09 44.57 12.60
C SER A 530 -9.26 45.58 11.77
N GLN A 531 -8.55 46.49 12.44
CA GLN A 531 -7.62 47.43 11.79
C GLN A 531 -6.27 46.80 11.45
N ALA A 532 -5.77 45.87 12.27
CA ALA A 532 -4.53 45.13 12.00
C ALA A 532 -4.62 44.22 10.75
N ILE A 533 -5.78 43.58 10.52
CA ILE A 533 -6.03 42.74 9.34
C ILE A 533 -6.15 43.57 8.05
N ASN A 534 -6.62 44.82 8.15
CA ASN A 534 -6.70 45.71 7.00
C ASN A 534 -5.36 46.38 6.65
N GLN A 535 -4.47 46.58 7.63
CA GLN A 535 -3.11 47.08 7.38
C GLN A 535 -2.18 46.00 6.80
N SER A 536 -2.29 44.73 7.22
CA SER A 536 -1.48 43.65 6.63
C SER A 536 -1.85 43.34 5.17
N ASN A 537 -3.08 43.66 4.75
CA ASN A 537 -3.53 43.47 3.37
C ASN A 537 -3.18 44.64 2.43
N GLN A 538 -2.66 45.77 2.94
CA GLN A 538 -2.19 46.89 2.12
C GLN A 538 -0.68 46.83 1.80
N GLU A 539 0.13 46.07 2.55
CA GLU A 539 1.57 45.93 2.29
C GLU A 539 1.95 44.86 1.24
N VAL A 540 1.00 44.06 0.76
CA VAL A 540 1.26 42.99 -0.25
C VAL A 540 1.13 43.47 -1.70
N LYS A 541 0.96 44.78 -1.94
CA LYS A 541 0.97 45.37 -3.29
C LYS A 541 2.23 46.20 -3.56
N LYS A 542 3.37 45.52 -3.73
CA LYS A 542 4.49 46.04 -4.54
C LYS A 542 4.90 44.99 -5.59
N PRO A 543 5.08 45.38 -6.86
CA PRO A 543 5.35 44.43 -7.94
C PRO A 543 6.82 43.96 -7.87
N PHE A 544 6.99 42.64 -7.82
CA PHE A 544 8.27 41.97 -7.99
C PHE A 544 8.58 41.94 -9.50
N ILE A 545 9.22 42.99 -10.00
CA ILE A 545 9.86 43.05 -11.32
C ILE A 545 11.37 42.98 -11.07
N ASP A 546 12.07 42.31 -11.98
CA ASP A 546 13.53 42.12 -12.08
C ASP A 546 14.15 40.91 -11.36
N SER A 547 14.04 39.73 -12.00
CA SER A 547 15.21 38.92 -12.35
C SER A 547 14.82 37.69 -13.19
N GLN A 548 14.65 37.85 -14.50
CA GLN A 548 14.78 36.73 -15.45
C GLN A 548 15.92 37.02 -16.40
N LYS A 549 17.04 36.32 -16.19
CA LYS A 549 18.13 36.23 -17.15
C LYS A 549 17.63 35.53 -18.41
N ALA A 550 17.91 36.16 -19.55
CA ALA A 550 17.56 35.73 -20.89
C ALA A 550 18.11 34.35 -21.24
N ILE A 551 17.25 33.50 -21.80
CA ILE A 551 17.60 32.34 -22.61
C ILE A 551 17.13 32.67 -24.04
N PRO A 552 17.98 32.57 -25.08
CA PRO A 552 17.62 33.00 -26.42
C PRO A 552 16.62 32.02 -27.05
N MET A 553 15.55 32.57 -27.63
CA MET A 553 14.61 31.83 -28.49
C MET A 553 15.31 31.36 -29.78
N PRO A 554 15.01 30.15 -30.28
CA PRO A 554 15.39 29.76 -31.62
C PRO A 554 14.58 30.56 -32.64
N GLN A 555 15.27 31.10 -33.64
CA GLN A 555 14.69 31.79 -34.78
C GLN A 555 13.72 30.87 -35.54
N ARG A 556 12.52 31.39 -35.74
CA ARG A 556 11.51 30.88 -36.67
C ARG A 556 11.93 31.30 -38.08
N LEU A 557 12.32 30.32 -38.92
CA LEU A 557 12.50 30.53 -40.35
C LEU A 557 11.14 30.42 -41.02
N GLU A 558 10.69 31.53 -41.62
CA GLU A 558 9.60 31.60 -42.60
C GLU A 558 10.23 31.87 -43.99
N GLY A 559 9.64 31.27 -45.03
CA GLY A 559 10.05 31.36 -46.45
C GLY A 559 10.70 30.05 -46.92
N GLU A 560 10.27 29.34 -47.96
CA GLU A 560 9.57 29.74 -49.19
C GLU A 560 8.57 28.66 -49.66
N SER A 561 7.55 29.14 -50.37
CA SER A 561 6.71 28.41 -51.32
C SER A 561 7.56 27.89 -52.50
N ASP A 562 7.23 26.84 -53.25
CA ASP A 562 6.10 26.67 -54.16
C ASP A 562 6.13 25.25 -54.77
N GLU A 563 4.94 24.78 -55.20
CA GLU A 563 4.63 23.84 -56.31
C GLU A 563 5.38 22.47 -56.37
N LEU A 564 4.71 21.31 -56.47
CA LEU A 564 4.00 20.86 -57.67
C LEU A 564 3.14 19.61 -57.39
N PHE A 565 2.00 19.53 -58.08
CA PHE A 565 1.10 18.39 -58.21
C PHE A 565 1.72 17.16 -58.91
N THR A 566 1.14 15.97 -58.63
CA THR A 566 0.86 14.78 -59.49
C THR A 566 1.18 13.49 -58.72
N SER A 567 0.21 12.73 -58.23
CA SER A 567 -0.66 11.72 -58.88
C SER A 567 0.04 10.42 -59.28
N VAL A 568 -0.67 9.30 -59.02
CA VAL A 568 -0.41 7.90 -59.45
C VAL A 568 0.65 7.22 -58.57
N GLY A 569 0.42 6.10 -57.88
CA GLY A 569 -0.46 4.96 -58.14
C GLY A 569 0.43 3.75 -58.42
N GLU A 570 0.70 2.94 -57.39
CA GLU A 570 0.85 1.47 -57.37
C GLU A 570 1.16 1.00 -55.94
#